data_AF-A0AA38Q6L0-F1
#
_entry.id   AF-A0AA38Q6L0-F1
#
_cell.length_a   1.000
_cell.length_b   1.000
_cell.length_c   1.000
_cell.angle_alpha   90.00
_cell.angle_beta   90.00
_cell.angle_gamma   90.00
#
_symmetry.space_group_name_H-M   'P 1'
#
loop_
_entity.id
_entity.type
_entity.pdbx_description
1 polymer ?
#
loop_
_entity_poly.entity_id
_entity_poly.type
_entity_poly.pdbx_seq_one_letter_code
_entity_poly.pdbx_strand_id
1 'polypeptide(L)'
;MKIYLKDAIFHGRTFCCCLPVRFGVISMSFLGILFGGLFSILLWFEVSDTSSSMDPHERTAFILAGIVETLLFIASIVGFIGAIVRKQLFILIYTYFTYVHFIINLAVAGFFLYVVLHFSSTAISKACDDTIKDAGAQGQCTDILSDFRTIYIVVALLVLFIELYGALIATRYIHQIKTEKSTARTSRMILLDRAGRSSGGRNSMKPSFDRSGRYSALSEYQGDDISLMPKTNLHNTTPSTAEFNPYEDTEHPRFPSYQAGPSSYVAYNEAPTSEEGYGGGSWTHQQISQDEKTLLRQQEQDDSDVLPRSSSGHGQDRDVKTSAGPPASHEVDPLPQYSPTESSELR
;
A
#
# COMPACT_ATOMS: atom_id res chain seq x y z
N MET A 1 -18.83 20.82 -6.16
CA MET A 1 -19.33 19.43 -6.00
C MET A 1 -18.23 18.36 -5.96
N LYS A 2 -17.03 18.56 -6.54
CA LYS A 2 -15.93 17.57 -6.51
C LYS A 2 -15.32 17.26 -5.13
N ILE A 3 -15.43 18.17 -4.15
CA ILE A 3 -14.78 18.02 -2.83
C ILE A 3 -15.60 17.10 -1.91
N TYR A 4 -16.92 17.28 -1.86
CA TYR A 4 -17.82 16.46 -1.03
C TYR A 4 -17.87 14.99 -1.44
N LEU A 5 -17.70 14.68 -2.73
CA LEU A 5 -17.67 13.29 -3.19
C LEU A 5 -16.42 12.57 -2.65
N LYS A 6 -15.29 13.27 -2.59
CA LYS A 6 -14.04 12.73 -2.05
C LYS A 6 -14.22 12.43 -0.56
N ASP A 7 -14.77 13.35 0.21
CA ASP A 7 -14.96 13.12 1.65
C ASP A 7 -16.01 12.05 1.95
N ALA A 8 -17.15 12.04 1.24
CA ALA A 8 -18.17 11.00 1.41
C ALA A 8 -17.68 9.59 1.05
N ILE A 9 -16.82 9.49 0.03
CA ILE A 9 -16.22 8.23 -0.39
C ILE A 9 -15.11 7.84 0.59
N PHE A 10 -14.21 8.74 0.99
CA PHE A 10 -13.00 8.34 1.72
C PHE A 10 -13.09 8.37 3.26
N HIS A 11 -14.06 9.04 3.89
CA HIS A 11 -14.12 9.17 5.36
C HIS A 11 -14.99 8.15 6.11
N GLY A 12 -15.74 7.29 5.43
CA GLY A 12 -16.53 6.24 6.08
C GLY A 12 -15.66 5.14 6.67
N ARG A 13 -15.65 4.96 8.00
CA ARG A 13 -14.97 3.83 8.67
C ARG A 13 -15.61 2.47 8.37
N THR A 14 -16.81 2.45 7.78
CA THR A 14 -17.55 1.27 7.36
C THR A 14 -17.96 1.41 5.90
N PHE A 15 -17.79 0.33 5.11
CA PHE A 15 -18.36 0.23 3.76
C PHE A 15 -19.68 -0.54 3.84
N CYS A 16 -20.65 -0.15 3.01
CA CYS A 16 -21.96 -0.81 2.80
C CYS A 16 -22.27 -1.93 3.80
N CYS A 17 -22.76 -1.56 4.99
CA CYS A 17 -23.28 -2.50 6.00
C CYS A 17 -22.23 -3.39 6.70
N CYS A 18 -21.22 -2.79 7.34
CA CYS A 18 -20.30 -3.46 8.29
C CYS A 18 -19.27 -4.43 7.69
N LEU A 19 -19.15 -4.52 6.35
CA LEU A 19 -18.16 -5.40 5.74
C LEU A 19 -16.73 -4.85 5.95
N PRO A 20 -15.81 -5.63 6.54
CA PRO A 20 -14.43 -5.20 6.70
C PRO A 20 -13.78 -5.04 5.32
N VAL A 21 -13.05 -3.95 5.11
CA VAL A 21 -12.33 -3.64 3.85
C VAL A 21 -11.46 -4.81 3.38
N ARG A 22 -10.93 -5.57 4.35
CA ARG A 22 -10.18 -6.81 4.13
C ARG A 22 -10.94 -7.83 3.29
N PHE A 23 -12.22 -8.04 3.57
CA PHE A 23 -13.05 -8.99 2.82
C PHE A 23 -13.21 -8.55 1.36
N GLY A 24 -13.35 -7.23 1.11
CA GLY A 24 -13.45 -6.70 -0.25
C GLY A 24 -12.21 -6.98 -1.10
N VAL A 25 -11.00 -6.85 -0.53
CA VAL A 25 -9.76 -7.19 -1.25
C VAL A 25 -9.67 -8.71 -1.49
N ILE A 26 -10.02 -9.53 -0.49
CA ILE A 26 -10.03 -10.99 -0.64
C ILE A 26 -10.99 -11.44 -1.75
N SER A 27 -12.23 -10.93 -1.76
CA SER A 27 -13.23 -11.28 -2.76
C SER A 27 -12.82 -10.81 -4.16
N MET A 28 -12.26 -9.60 -4.28
CA MET A 28 -11.81 -9.08 -5.57
C MET A 28 -10.59 -9.83 -6.10
N SER A 29 -9.61 -10.16 -5.25
CA SER A 29 -8.48 -10.99 -5.66
C SER A 29 -8.94 -12.39 -6.06
N PHE A 30 -9.92 -12.98 -5.37
CA PHE A 30 -10.48 -14.28 -5.75
C PHE A 30 -11.19 -14.23 -7.11
N LEU A 31 -12.00 -13.21 -7.38
CA LEU A 31 -12.61 -12.99 -8.69
C LEU A 31 -11.54 -12.77 -9.77
N GLY A 32 -10.48 -12.01 -9.47
CA GLY A 32 -9.34 -11.82 -10.37
C GLY A 32 -8.59 -13.12 -10.68
N ILE A 33 -8.48 -14.05 -9.73
CA ILE A 33 -7.92 -15.39 -9.98
C ILE A 33 -8.82 -16.20 -10.92
N LEU A 34 -10.14 -16.18 -10.69
CA LEU A 34 -11.09 -16.94 -11.52
C LEU A 34 -11.16 -16.41 -12.95
N PHE A 35 -11.38 -15.10 -13.11
CA PHE A 35 -11.49 -14.49 -14.44
C PHE A 35 -10.12 -14.41 -15.13
N GLY A 36 -9.08 -13.98 -14.41
CA GLY A 36 -7.69 -14.00 -14.86
C GLY A 36 -7.25 -15.35 -15.38
N GLY A 37 -7.49 -16.41 -14.61
CA GLY A 37 -7.14 -17.77 -15.00
C GLY A 37 -7.94 -18.24 -16.21
N LEU A 38 -9.26 -18.03 -16.21
CA LEU A 38 -10.13 -18.46 -17.30
C LEU A 38 -9.79 -17.77 -18.61
N PHE A 39 -9.69 -16.43 -18.62
CA PHE A 39 -9.36 -15.67 -19.82
C PHE A 39 -7.94 -15.95 -20.30
N SER A 40 -6.99 -16.13 -19.39
CA SER A 40 -5.63 -16.55 -19.77
C SER A 40 -5.64 -17.87 -20.53
N ILE A 41 -6.35 -18.89 -20.04
CA ILE A 41 -6.44 -20.20 -20.70
C ILE A 41 -7.09 -20.06 -22.09
N LEU A 42 -8.20 -19.31 -22.19
CA LEU A 42 -8.89 -19.10 -23.47
C LEU A 42 -8.01 -18.38 -24.50
N LEU A 43 -7.30 -17.33 -24.10
CA LEU A 43 -6.41 -16.58 -24.99
C LEU A 43 -5.24 -17.43 -25.47
N TRP A 44 -4.62 -18.21 -24.57
CA TRP A 44 -3.52 -19.11 -24.97
C TRP A 44 -4.00 -20.26 -25.86
N PHE A 45 -5.21 -20.76 -25.63
CA PHE A 45 -5.83 -21.76 -26.50
C PHE A 45 -6.03 -21.19 -27.92
N GLU A 46 -6.62 -20.00 -28.04
CA GLU A 46 -6.81 -19.32 -29.32
C GLU A 46 -5.49 -19.07 -30.06
N VAL A 47 -4.45 -18.63 -29.34
CA VAL A 47 -3.10 -18.43 -29.90
C VAL A 47 -2.48 -19.73 -30.40
N SER A 48 -2.79 -20.87 -29.75
CA SER A 48 -2.28 -22.18 -30.14
C SER A 48 -2.97 -22.74 -31.37
N ASP A 49 -4.30 -22.63 -31.46
CA ASP A 49 -5.10 -23.18 -32.55
C ASP A 49 -4.93 -22.37 -33.85
N THR A 50 -4.89 -21.03 -33.73
CA THR A 50 -4.85 -20.12 -34.89
C THR A 50 -3.45 -19.88 -35.46
N SER A 51 -2.47 -20.74 -35.11
CA SER A 51 -1.06 -20.53 -35.45
C SER A 51 -0.73 -20.57 -36.94
N SER A 52 -1.64 -21.05 -37.80
CA SER A 52 -1.40 -21.27 -39.24
C SER A 52 -2.14 -20.35 -40.21
N SER A 53 -3.23 -19.69 -39.80
CA SER A 53 -4.13 -18.95 -40.72
C SER A 53 -4.36 -17.48 -40.39
N MET A 54 -3.91 -16.99 -39.23
CA MET A 54 -4.17 -15.61 -38.79
C MET A 54 -3.14 -14.61 -39.34
N ASP A 55 -3.60 -13.38 -39.55
CA ASP A 55 -2.72 -12.26 -39.85
C ASP A 55 -1.74 -12.01 -38.67
N PRO A 56 -0.44 -11.73 -38.93
CA PRO A 56 0.54 -11.51 -37.87
C PRO A 56 0.18 -10.37 -36.90
N HIS A 57 -0.59 -9.36 -37.34
CA HIS A 57 -0.99 -8.27 -36.45
C HIS A 57 -2.02 -8.72 -35.41
N GLU A 58 -3.02 -9.51 -35.82
CA GLU A 58 -4.04 -10.04 -34.92
C GLU A 58 -3.42 -10.98 -33.90
N ARG A 59 -2.53 -11.87 -34.36
CA ARG A 59 -1.77 -12.78 -33.48
C ARG A 59 -1.00 -12.02 -32.40
N THR A 60 -0.38 -10.89 -32.75
CA THR A 60 0.37 -10.08 -31.78
C THR A 60 -0.55 -9.52 -30.70
N ALA A 61 -1.75 -9.09 -31.06
CA ALA A 61 -2.73 -8.58 -30.10
C ALA A 61 -3.19 -9.67 -29.11
N PHE A 62 -3.46 -10.89 -29.57
CA PHE A 62 -3.83 -12.01 -28.69
C PHE A 62 -2.69 -12.40 -27.74
N ILE A 63 -1.45 -12.40 -28.21
CA ILE A 63 -0.28 -12.68 -27.37
C ILE A 63 -0.15 -11.61 -26.26
N LEU A 64 -0.27 -10.33 -26.61
CA LEU A 64 -0.20 -9.24 -25.64
C LEU A 64 -1.34 -9.32 -24.62
N ALA A 65 -2.56 -9.60 -25.07
CA ALA A 65 -3.70 -9.82 -24.18
C ALA A 65 -3.46 -10.99 -23.22
N GLY A 66 -2.94 -12.12 -23.73
CA GLY A 66 -2.59 -13.28 -22.91
C GLY A 66 -1.53 -12.95 -21.85
N ILE A 67 -0.51 -12.17 -22.21
CA ILE A 67 0.51 -11.71 -21.25
C ILE A 67 -0.10 -10.80 -20.18
N VAL A 68 -0.92 -9.83 -20.56
CA VAL A 68 -1.56 -8.92 -19.59
C VAL A 68 -2.46 -9.69 -18.62
N GLU A 69 -3.23 -10.66 -19.11
CA GLU A 69 -4.14 -11.47 -18.29
C GLU A 69 -3.40 -12.45 -17.37
N THR A 70 -2.31 -13.08 -17.86
CA THR A 70 -1.44 -13.91 -16.98
C THR A 70 -0.83 -13.10 -15.85
N LEU A 71 -0.41 -11.87 -16.12
CA LEU A 71 0.12 -10.98 -15.10
C LEU A 71 -0.98 -10.55 -14.11
N LEU A 72 -2.22 -10.34 -14.55
CA LEU A 72 -3.37 -10.11 -13.67
C LEU A 72 -3.63 -11.30 -12.76
N PHE A 73 -3.58 -12.52 -13.30
CA PHE A 73 -3.74 -13.75 -12.54
C PHE A 73 -2.68 -13.85 -11.43
N ILE A 74 -1.40 -13.65 -11.77
CA ILE A 74 -0.29 -13.66 -10.80
C ILE A 74 -0.46 -12.55 -9.76
N ALA A 75 -0.77 -11.32 -10.19
CA ALA A 75 -1.01 -10.20 -9.28
C ALA A 75 -2.16 -10.47 -8.33
N SER A 76 -3.23 -11.13 -8.79
CA SER A 76 -4.39 -11.51 -7.98
C SER A 76 -4.04 -12.56 -6.94
N ILE A 77 -3.16 -13.52 -7.25
CA ILE A 77 -2.61 -14.46 -6.25
C ILE A 77 -1.81 -13.70 -5.18
N VAL A 78 -0.95 -12.76 -5.59
CA VAL A 78 -0.16 -11.93 -4.66
C VAL A 78 -1.08 -11.06 -3.78
N GLY A 79 -2.14 -10.49 -4.36
CA GLY A 79 -3.16 -9.72 -3.64
C GLY A 79 -3.90 -10.57 -2.61
N PHE A 80 -4.30 -11.79 -2.98
CA PHE A 80 -4.96 -12.74 -2.10
C PHE A 80 -4.07 -13.14 -0.92
N ILE A 81 -2.82 -13.54 -1.19
CA ILE A 81 -1.83 -13.86 -0.14
C ILE A 81 -1.55 -12.62 0.73
N GLY A 82 -1.40 -11.44 0.12
CA GLY A 82 -1.17 -10.18 0.81
C GLY A 82 -2.29 -9.82 1.79
N ALA A 83 -3.55 -10.09 1.40
CA ALA A 83 -4.71 -9.88 2.26
C ALA A 83 -4.74 -10.86 3.45
N ILE A 84 -4.34 -12.12 3.25
CA ILE A 84 -4.26 -13.14 4.31
C ILE A 84 -3.12 -12.82 5.31
N VAL A 85 -1.89 -12.62 4.81
CA VAL A 85 -0.70 -12.40 5.66
C VAL A 85 -0.67 -10.98 6.24
N ARG A 86 -1.57 -10.09 5.80
CA ARG A 86 -1.64 -8.67 6.21
C ARG A 86 -0.34 -7.91 5.94
N LYS A 87 0.41 -8.29 4.90
CA LYS A 87 1.66 -7.64 4.48
C LYS A 87 1.34 -6.50 3.51
N GLN A 88 1.58 -5.27 3.96
CA GLN A 88 1.29 -4.05 3.20
C GLN A 88 1.95 -4.01 1.81
N LEU A 89 3.18 -4.53 1.69
CA LEU A 89 3.93 -4.47 0.44
C LEU A 89 3.25 -5.26 -0.69
N PHE A 90 2.71 -6.45 -0.39
CA PHE A 90 2.01 -7.28 -1.38
C PHE A 90 0.73 -6.62 -1.88
N ILE A 91 -0.04 -6.00 -0.98
CA ILE A 91 -1.26 -5.27 -1.34
C ILE A 91 -0.94 -4.03 -2.17
N LEU A 92 0.18 -3.35 -1.89
CA LEU A 92 0.65 -2.20 -2.67
C LEU A 92 0.98 -2.58 -4.11
N ILE A 93 1.76 -3.66 -4.30
CA ILE A 93 2.11 -4.18 -5.62
C ILE A 93 0.85 -4.59 -6.38
N TYR A 94 -0.06 -5.34 -5.73
CA TYR A 94 -1.35 -5.71 -6.31
C TYR A 94 -2.15 -4.49 -6.78
N THR A 95 -2.27 -3.47 -5.92
CA THR A 95 -3.04 -2.25 -6.25
C THR A 95 -2.44 -1.50 -7.44
N TYR A 96 -1.11 -1.37 -7.50
CA TYR A 96 -0.43 -0.74 -8.63
C TYR A 96 -0.72 -1.51 -9.93
N PHE A 97 -0.60 -2.84 -9.88
CA PHE A 97 -0.87 -3.69 -11.03
C PHE A 97 -2.32 -3.57 -11.50
N THR A 98 -3.30 -3.64 -10.59
CA THR A 98 -4.73 -3.48 -10.93
C THR A 98 -5.02 -2.11 -11.56
N TYR A 99 -4.35 -1.03 -11.13
CA TYR A 99 -4.50 0.27 -11.79
C TYR A 99 -3.96 0.29 -13.21
N VAL A 100 -2.75 -0.23 -13.42
CA VAL A 100 -2.15 -0.31 -14.76
C VAL A 100 -3.03 -1.17 -15.67
N HIS A 101 -3.48 -2.32 -15.16
CA HIS A 101 -4.39 -3.21 -15.87
C HIS A 101 -5.70 -2.51 -16.27
N PHE A 102 -6.33 -1.81 -15.33
CA PHE A 102 -7.55 -1.04 -15.60
C PHE A 102 -7.35 0.00 -16.71
N ILE A 103 -6.22 0.72 -16.75
CA ILE A 103 -5.94 1.70 -17.80
C ILE A 103 -5.75 1.03 -19.16
N ILE A 104 -5.06 -0.13 -19.20
CA ILE A 104 -4.90 -0.92 -20.42
C ILE A 104 -6.26 -1.40 -20.91
N ASN A 105 -7.07 -1.99 -20.03
CA ASN A 105 -8.42 -2.46 -20.36
C ASN A 105 -9.35 -1.33 -20.80
N LEU A 106 -9.23 -0.15 -20.20
CA LEU A 106 -9.98 1.03 -20.62
C LEU A 106 -9.59 1.46 -22.05
N ALA A 107 -8.29 1.46 -22.38
CA ALA A 107 -7.81 1.78 -23.71
C ALA A 107 -8.26 0.73 -24.74
N VAL A 108 -8.14 -0.55 -24.42
CA VAL A 108 -8.54 -1.68 -25.27
C VAL A 108 -10.05 -1.68 -25.49
N ALA A 109 -10.85 -1.56 -24.43
CA ALA A 109 -12.31 -1.48 -24.54
C ALA A 109 -12.75 -0.23 -25.33
N GLY A 110 -12.08 0.92 -25.13
CA GLY A 110 -12.34 2.14 -25.89
C GLY A 110 -12.02 1.96 -27.38
N PHE A 111 -10.90 1.32 -27.70
CA PHE A 111 -10.52 1.02 -29.08
C PHE A 111 -11.50 0.04 -29.74
N PHE A 112 -11.84 -1.07 -29.07
CA PHE A 112 -12.82 -2.01 -29.61
C PHE A 112 -14.20 -1.40 -29.74
N LEU A 113 -14.62 -0.57 -28.79
CA LEU A 113 -15.86 0.18 -28.92
C LEU A 113 -15.80 1.09 -30.14
N TYR A 114 -14.71 1.82 -30.37
CA TYR A 114 -14.54 2.63 -31.60
C TYR A 114 -14.64 1.77 -32.87
N VAL A 115 -13.95 0.63 -32.93
CA VAL A 115 -13.98 -0.29 -34.06
C VAL A 115 -15.39 -0.83 -34.29
N VAL A 116 -16.03 -1.34 -33.24
CA VAL A 116 -17.40 -1.86 -33.30
C VAL A 116 -18.37 -0.77 -33.72
N LEU A 117 -18.25 0.46 -33.21
CA LEU A 117 -19.14 1.56 -33.60
C LEU A 117 -18.95 1.99 -35.06
N HIS A 118 -17.71 2.03 -35.55
CA HIS A 118 -17.41 2.59 -36.87
C HIS A 118 -17.49 1.56 -38.01
N PHE A 119 -16.99 0.34 -37.81
CA PHE A 119 -17.02 -0.72 -38.81
C PHE A 119 -18.36 -1.43 -38.88
N SER A 120 -19.13 -1.46 -37.78
CA SER A 120 -20.46 -2.10 -37.74
C SER A 120 -21.36 -1.58 -38.87
N SER A 121 -21.46 -0.28 -39.09
CA SER A 121 -22.45 0.23 -40.05
C SER A 121 -22.17 -0.15 -41.51
N THR A 122 -20.90 -0.30 -41.90
CA THR A 122 -20.51 -0.51 -43.32
C THR A 122 -20.07 -1.93 -43.62
N ALA A 123 -19.44 -2.61 -42.68
CA ALA A 123 -19.01 -3.99 -42.85
C ALA A 123 -20.17 -4.97 -42.63
N ILE A 124 -21.10 -4.68 -41.70
CA ILE A 124 -22.23 -5.58 -41.43
C ILE A 124 -23.19 -5.63 -42.60
N SER A 125 -23.54 -4.48 -43.17
CA SER A 125 -24.42 -4.46 -44.34
C SER A 125 -23.79 -5.26 -45.48
N LYS A 126 -22.49 -5.08 -45.74
CA LYS A 126 -21.79 -5.83 -46.78
C LYS A 126 -21.65 -7.32 -46.47
N ALA A 127 -21.37 -7.70 -45.23
CA ALA A 127 -21.23 -9.10 -44.85
C ALA A 127 -22.58 -9.84 -44.89
N CYS A 128 -23.66 -9.20 -44.43
CA CYS A 128 -25.01 -9.75 -44.54
C CYS A 128 -25.44 -9.84 -46.02
N ASP A 129 -25.14 -8.82 -46.84
CA ASP A 129 -25.44 -8.82 -48.28
C ASP A 129 -24.70 -9.93 -49.05
N ASP A 130 -23.44 -10.21 -48.67
CA ASP A 130 -22.62 -11.22 -49.36
C ASP A 130 -22.96 -12.65 -48.91
N THR A 131 -23.37 -12.83 -47.64
CA THR A 131 -23.64 -14.14 -47.06
C THR A 131 -25.08 -14.62 -47.30
N ILE A 132 -26.07 -13.71 -47.28
CA ILE A 132 -27.50 -14.06 -47.34
C ILE A 132 -28.16 -13.44 -48.57
N LYS A 133 -28.52 -14.28 -49.55
CA LYS A 133 -29.25 -13.85 -50.76
C LYS A 133 -30.77 -13.74 -50.58
N ASP A 134 -31.30 -14.31 -49.50
CA ASP A 134 -32.73 -14.29 -49.19
C ASP A 134 -33.12 -13.00 -48.49
N ALA A 135 -33.97 -12.19 -49.14
CA ALA A 135 -34.44 -10.90 -48.63
C ALA A 135 -35.16 -11.00 -47.27
N GLY A 136 -35.76 -12.15 -46.95
CA GLY A 136 -36.41 -12.40 -45.66
C GLY A 136 -35.44 -12.62 -44.49
N ALA A 137 -34.22 -13.11 -44.76
CA ALA A 137 -33.22 -13.42 -43.74
C ALA A 137 -32.24 -12.25 -43.49
N GLN A 138 -32.18 -11.28 -44.41
CA GLN A 138 -31.33 -10.10 -44.28
C GLN A 138 -31.68 -9.24 -43.05
N GLY A 139 -32.98 -9.10 -42.73
CA GLY A 139 -33.44 -8.37 -41.54
C GLY A 139 -33.00 -9.03 -40.22
N GLN A 140 -32.99 -10.37 -40.17
CA GLN A 140 -32.54 -11.10 -38.98
C GLN A 140 -31.03 -10.95 -38.74
N CYS A 141 -30.24 -10.87 -39.82
CA CYS A 141 -28.80 -10.67 -39.75
C CYS A 141 -28.44 -9.33 -39.09
N THR A 142 -29.12 -8.25 -39.47
CA THR A 142 -28.87 -6.92 -38.92
C THR A 142 -29.32 -6.79 -37.46
N ASP A 143 -30.46 -7.41 -37.12
CA ASP A 143 -31.01 -7.33 -35.76
C ASP A 143 -30.10 -8.02 -34.74
N ILE A 144 -29.66 -9.24 -35.04
CA ILE A 144 -28.77 -10.02 -34.16
C ILE A 144 -27.45 -9.28 -33.89
N LEU A 145 -26.87 -8.66 -34.92
CA LEU A 145 -25.61 -7.93 -34.76
C LEU A 145 -25.77 -6.62 -33.98
N SER A 146 -26.92 -5.94 -34.13
CA SER A 146 -27.28 -4.79 -33.31
C SER A 146 -27.40 -5.17 -31.82
N ASP A 147 -27.98 -6.33 -31.55
CA ASP A 147 -28.10 -6.87 -30.20
C ASP A 147 -26.74 -7.20 -29.60
N PHE A 148 -25.85 -7.88 -30.34
CA PHE A 148 -24.49 -8.17 -29.87
C PHE A 148 -23.68 -6.92 -29.54
N ARG A 149 -23.81 -5.85 -30.33
CA ARG A 149 -23.18 -4.57 -30.03
C ARG A 149 -23.65 -4.00 -28.70
N THR A 150 -24.95 -4.09 -28.41
CA THR A 150 -25.52 -3.61 -27.16
C THR A 150 -25.01 -4.43 -25.97
N ILE A 151 -25.02 -5.76 -26.11
CA ILE A 151 -24.51 -6.69 -25.10
C ILE A 151 -23.03 -6.42 -24.81
N TYR A 152 -22.21 -6.25 -25.86
CA TYR A 152 -20.79 -5.96 -25.72
C TYR A 152 -20.54 -4.68 -24.92
N ILE A 153 -21.25 -3.59 -25.22
CA ILE A 153 -21.09 -2.31 -24.50
C ILE A 153 -21.45 -2.48 -23.02
N VAL A 154 -22.56 -3.16 -22.72
CA VAL A 154 -22.99 -3.39 -21.32
C VAL A 154 -21.98 -4.23 -20.55
N VAL A 155 -21.49 -5.31 -21.14
CA VAL A 155 -20.49 -6.20 -20.51
C VAL A 155 -19.16 -5.46 -20.33
N ALA A 156 -18.68 -4.73 -21.34
CA ALA A 156 -17.44 -3.97 -21.25
C ALA A 156 -17.49 -2.91 -20.14
N LEU A 157 -18.58 -2.16 -20.04
CA LEU A 157 -18.77 -1.19 -18.96
C LEU A 157 -18.83 -1.87 -17.59
N LEU A 158 -19.56 -2.98 -17.47
CA LEU A 158 -19.65 -3.73 -16.22
C LEU A 158 -18.27 -4.22 -15.74
N VAL A 159 -17.46 -4.77 -16.64
CA VAL A 159 -16.09 -5.21 -16.32
C VAL A 159 -15.24 -4.03 -15.87
N LEU A 160 -15.24 -2.91 -16.60
CA LEU A 160 -14.48 -1.71 -16.24
C LEU A 160 -14.92 -1.13 -14.88
N PHE A 161 -16.22 -1.15 -14.59
CA PHE A 161 -16.74 -0.71 -13.29
C PHE A 161 -16.29 -1.63 -12.14
N ILE A 162 -16.29 -2.95 -12.35
CA ILE A 162 -15.82 -3.92 -11.35
C ILE A 162 -14.33 -3.74 -11.09
N GLU A 163 -13.51 -3.57 -12.14
CA GLU A 163 -12.06 -3.34 -12.01
C GLU A 163 -11.75 -2.02 -11.29
N LEU A 164 -12.42 -0.93 -11.69
CA LEU A 164 -12.27 0.37 -11.04
C LEU A 164 -12.66 0.29 -9.56
N TYR A 165 -13.77 -0.40 -9.26
CA TYR A 165 -14.22 -0.61 -7.90
C TYR A 165 -13.21 -1.41 -7.08
N GLY A 166 -12.62 -2.46 -7.67
CA GLY A 166 -11.52 -3.22 -7.07
C GLY A 166 -10.30 -2.36 -6.74
N ALA A 167 -9.86 -1.53 -7.69
CA ALA A 167 -8.73 -0.61 -7.49
C ALA A 167 -8.99 0.42 -6.37
N LEU A 168 -10.23 0.94 -6.28
CA LEU A 168 -10.64 1.87 -5.22
C LEU A 168 -10.66 1.20 -3.84
N ILE A 169 -11.19 -0.03 -3.72
CA ILE A 169 -11.17 -0.78 -2.46
C ILE A 169 -9.73 -1.03 -2.01
N ALA A 170 -8.86 -1.49 -2.92
CA ALA A 170 -7.47 -1.80 -2.61
C ALA A 170 -6.70 -0.55 -2.14
N THR A 171 -6.93 0.60 -2.76
CA THR A 171 -6.35 1.90 -2.34
C THR A 171 -6.77 2.28 -0.92
N ARG A 172 -8.06 2.16 -0.60
CA ARG A 172 -8.57 2.47 0.74
C ARG A 172 -8.00 1.50 1.77
N TYR A 173 -7.82 0.23 1.41
CA TYR A 173 -7.19 -0.74 2.29
C TYR A 173 -5.74 -0.39 2.62
N ILE A 174 -4.95 0.06 1.62
CA ILE A 174 -3.59 0.54 1.85
C ILE A 174 -3.59 1.75 2.80
N HIS A 175 -4.50 2.69 2.58
CA HIS A 175 -4.63 3.86 3.45
C HIS A 175 -4.94 3.44 4.89
N GLN A 176 -5.88 2.51 5.09
CA GLN A 176 -6.20 1.98 6.41
C GLN A 176 -4.97 1.36 7.09
N ILE A 177 -4.21 0.51 6.39
CA ILE A 177 -2.99 -0.10 6.96
C ILE A 177 -1.95 0.97 7.32
N LYS A 178 -1.77 1.98 6.47
CA LYS A 178 -0.85 3.10 6.76
C LYS A 178 -1.28 3.86 8.01
N THR A 179 -2.58 4.15 8.15
CA THR A 179 -3.10 4.83 9.34
C THR A 179 -2.95 3.98 10.60
N GLU A 180 -3.29 2.69 10.56
CA GLU A 180 -3.13 1.77 11.70
C GLU A 180 -1.65 1.68 12.14
N LYS A 181 -0.72 1.59 11.19
CA LYS A 181 0.73 1.59 11.48
C LYS A 181 1.22 2.92 12.05
N SER A 182 0.75 4.04 11.51
CA SER A 182 1.12 5.36 12.02
C SER A 182 0.61 5.56 13.44
N THR A 183 -0.67 5.26 13.71
CA THR A 183 -1.26 5.34 15.05
C THR A 183 -0.56 4.41 16.05
N ALA A 184 -0.20 3.19 15.65
CA ALA A 184 0.55 2.26 16.51
C ALA A 184 1.97 2.73 16.85
N ARG A 185 2.64 3.48 15.94
CA ARG A 185 3.95 4.09 16.22
C ARG A 185 3.81 5.28 17.16
N THR A 186 2.82 6.14 16.92
CA THR A 186 2.55 7.31 17.78
C THR A 186 2.16 6.88 19.20
N SER A 187 1.34 5.84 19.37
CA SER A 187 0.97 5.33 20.70
C SER A 187 2.17 4.78 21.47
N ARG A 188 3.09 4.08 20.79
CA ARG A 188 4.36 3.63 21.39
C ARG A 188 5.25 4.80 21.80
N MET A 189 5.37 5.83 20.97
CA MET A 189 6.15 7.03 21.29
C MET A 189 5.57 7.78 22.50
N ILE A 190 4.25 7.92 22.60
CA ILE A 190 3.57 8.54 23.75
C ILE A 190 3.78 7.70 25.02
N LEU A 191 3.77 6.37 24.92
CA LEU A 191 4.02 5.49 26.07
C LEU A 191 5.45 5.64 26.58
N LEU A 192 6.43 5.71 25.67
CA LEU A 192 7.84 5.95 26.03
C LEU A 192 8.06 7.34 26.65
N ASP A 193 7.40 8.39 26.15
CA ASP A 193 7.45 9.73 26.74
C ASP A 193 6.90 9.75 28.18
N ARG A 194 5.78 9.06 28.40
CA ARG A 194 5.20 8.90 29.75
C ARG A 194 6.10 8.10 30.69
N ALA A 195 6.71 7.01 30.20
CA ALA A 195 7.65 6.21 30.99
C ALA A 195 8.90 7.02 31.38
N GLY A 196 9.42 7.86 30.48
CA GLY A 196 10.56 8.75 30.76
C GLY A 196 10.27 9.80 31.83
N ARG A 197 9.07 10.39 31.84
CA ARG A 197 8.67 11.38 32.85
C ARG A 197 8.46 10.78 34.25
N SER A 198 7.94 9.56 34.35
CA SER A 198 7.63 8.94 35.65
C SER A 198 8.88 8.54 36.45
N SER A 199 10.03 8.37 35.80
CA SER A 199 11.30 8.01 36.47
C SER A 199 12.07 9.24 37.02
N GLY A 200 11.65 10.45 36.65
CA GLY A 200 12.30 11.72 37.01
C GLY A 200 12.00 12.27 38.42
N GLY A 201 11.32 11.52 39.29
CA GLY A 201 11.03 11.91 40.67
C GLY A 201 12.26 12.02 41.60
N ARG A 202 13.47 11.74 41.10
CA ARG A 202 14.72 12.11 41.77
C ARG A 202 15.18 13.48 41.27
N ASN A 203 14.83 14.52 42.02
CA ASN A 203 15.47 15.84 42.10
C ASN A 203 16.53 16.09 41.02
N SER A 204 16.09 16.42 39.80
CA SER A 204 16.98 16.96 38.78
C SER A 204 17.38 18.36 39.24
N MET A 205 18.53 18.42 39.91
CA MET A 205 19.39 19.59 39.97
C MET A 205 19.46 20.14 38.54
N LYS A 206 18.80 21.28 38.29
CA LYS A 206 18.96 22.03 37.05
C LYS A 206 20.46 22.24 36.84
N PRO A 207 21.10 21.70 35.79
CA PRO A 207 22.39 22.23 35.40
C PRO A 207 22.11 23.65 34.93
N SER A 208 22.54 24.62 35.75
CA SER A 208 22.60 26.03 35.40
C SER A 208 23.59 26.21 34.26
N PHE A 209 23.18 25.87 33.04
CA PHE A 209 23.86 26.33 31.84
C PHE A 209 23.28 27.68 31.48
N ASP A 210 23.85 28.72 32.10
CA ASP A 210 23.89 30.06 31.53
C ASP A 210 24.61 29.96 30.18
N ARG A 211 23.85 29.65 29.12
CA ARG A 211 24.34 29.82 27.76
C ARG A 211 23.24 30.41 26.92
N SER A 212 23.22 31.74 26.93
CA SER A 212 22.83 32.60 25.82
C SER A 212 23.23 31.95 24.50
N GLY A 213 22.29 31.22 23.90
CA GLY A 213 22.47 30.50 22.65
C GLY A 213 21.10 30.33 22.03
N ARG A 214 20.66 31.38 21.32
CA ARG A 214 19.50 31.37 20.43
C ARG A 214 19.60 30.16 19.50
N TYR A 215 18.88 29.08 19.80
CA TYR A 215 18.46 28.15 18.78
C TYR A 215 17.06 28.56 18.36
N SER A 216 17.06 29.35 17.29
CA SER A 216 15.90 29.77 16.55
C SER A 216 15.00 28.57 16.26
N ALA A 217 13.74 28.68 16.68
CA ALA A 217 12.67 27.94 16.04
C ALA A 217 12.69 28.32 14.56
N LEU A 218 12.94 27.35 13.69
CA LEU A 218 12.74 27.49 12.25
C LEU A 218 11.22 27.51 12.01
N SER A 219 10.64 28.70 12.12
CA SER A 219 9.42 29.07 11.42
C SER A 219 9.83 29.65 10.07
N GLU A 220 9.76 28.88 8.98
CA GLU A 220 9.58 29.47 7.65
C GLU A 220 9.20 28.39 6.64
N TYR A 221 7.89 28.16 6.49
CA TYR A 221 7.35 27.89 5.18
C TYR A 221 6.10 28.77 5.02
N GLN A 222 6.37 30.05 4.77
CA GLN A 222 5.41 31.00 4.26
C GLN A 222 5.47 30.88 2.74
N GLY A 223 4.49 30.16 2.20
CA GLY A 223 4.26 30.00 0.76
C GLY A 223 2.76 30.12 0.53
N ASP A 224 2.34 31.38 0.37
CA ASP A 224 1.22 31.92 -0.40
C ASP A 224 -0.05 31.07 -0.63
N ASP A 225 -1.15 31.60 -0.05
CA ASP A 225 -2.46 31.77 -0.65
C ASP A 225 -3.06 30.63 -1.50
N ILE A 226 -3.84 29.74 -0.86
CA ILE A 226 -5.23 29.45 -1.25
C ILE A 226 -6.05 29.11 0.01
N SER A 227 -6.56 30.14 0.69
CA SER A 227 -7.56 30.03 1.75
C SER A 227 -8.97 29.89 1.12
N LEU A 228 -9.50 28.68 1.10
CA LEU A 228 -10.92 28.38 0.86
C LEU A 228 -11.39 27.30 1.84
N MET A 229 -11.37 27.64 3.12
CA MET A 229 -12.14 26.92 4.15
C MET A 229 -13.46 27.68 4.38
N PRO A 230 -14.63 27.02 4.28
CA PRO A 230 -15.90 27.68 4.47
C PRO A 230 -16.11 28.00 5.95
N LYS A 231 -16.35 29.28 6.26
CA LYS A 231 -16.83 29.75 7.56
C LYS A 231 -18.16 29.08 7.86
N THR A 232 -18.16 28.10 8.75
CA THR A 232 -19.36 27.68 9.46
C THR A 232 -19.65 28.71 10.53
N ASN A 233 -20.77 29.41 10.38
CA ASN A 233 -21.34 30.29 11.39
C ASN A 233 -21.72 29.45 12.62
N LEU A 234 -20.91 29.51 13.68
CA LEU A 234 -21.29 29.04 15.00
C LEU A 234 -21.48 30.25 15.93
N HIS A 235 -22.58 30.22 16.66
CA HIS A 235 -23.10 31.28 17.51
C HIS A 235 -22.10 31.84 18.53
N ASN A 236 -22.21 33.16 18.74
CA ASN A 236 -21.65 33.94 19.82
C ASN A 236 -21.84 33.25 21.18
N THR A 237 -20.73 32.82 21.77
CA THR A 237 -20.64 32.69 23.23
C THR A 237 -19.34 33.39 23.64
N THR A 238 -19.49 34.41 24.48
CA THR A 238 -18.45 35.30 25.00
C THR A 238 -17.27 34.52 25.62
N PRO A 239 -16.02 34.97 25.42
CA PRO A 239 -14.84 34.30 25.97
C PRO A 239 -14.71 34.60 27.46
N SER A 240 -14.96 33.59 28.29
CA SER A 240 -14.46 33.54 29.65
C SER A 240 -12.97 33.22 29.59
N THR A 241 -12.15 34.08 30.21
CA THR A 241 -10.70 33.90 30.41
C THR A 241 -10.45 32.83 31.47
N ALA A 242 -10.78 31.56 31.16
CA ALA A 242 -10.38 30.43 31.97
C ALA A 242 -8.95 30.04 31.58
N GLU A 243 -8.02 30.31 32.48
CA GLU A 243 -6.64 29.85 32.46
C GLU A 243 -6.62 28.31 32.40
N PHE A 244 -5.90 27.76 31.44
CA PHE A 244 -5.84 26.32 31.19
C PHE A 244 -5.24 25.60 32.42
N ASN A 245 -6.08 24.95 33.23
CA ASN A 245 -5.66 24.15 34.37
C ASN A 245 -5.60 22.66 33.98
N PRO A 246 -4.40 22.07 33.79
CA PRO A 246 -4.24 20.67 33.36
C PRO A 246 -4.64 19.62 34.42
N TYR A 247 -5.17 20.04 35.58
CA TYR A 247 -5.61 19.14 36.64
C TYR A 247 -7.14 19.06 36.83
N GLU A 248 -7.92 19.86 36.09
CA GLU A 248 -9.38 19.95 36.30
C GLU A 248 -10.14 18.71 35.80
N ASP A 249 -9.55 17.91 34.90
CA ASP A 249 -10.17 16.68 34.37
C ASP A 249 -10.03 15.44 35.28
N THR A 250 -9.65 15.59 36.56
CA THR A 250 -9.61 14.46 37.51
C THR A 250 -10.85 14.30 38.38
N GLU A 251 -11.89 15.10 38.18
CA GLU A 251 -13.19 14.83 38.81
C GLU A 251 -13.87 13.62 38.15
N HIS A 252 -13.67 12.46 38.78
CA HIS A 252 -14.24 11.18 38.40
C HIS A 252 -15.73 11.24 38.08
N PRO A 253 -16.21 10.62 36.98
CA PRO A 253 -17.63 10.33 36.85
C PRO A 253 -18.04 9.46 38.04
N ARG A 254 -18.99 9.96 38.85
CA ARG A 254 -19.68 9.19 39.88
C ARG A 254 -20.24 7.92 39.23
N PHE A 255 -19.60 6.78 39.47
CA PHE A 255 -20.18 5.50 39.18
C PHE A 255 -21.42 5.30 40.08
N PRO A 256 -22.52 4.74 39.55
CA PRO A 256 -23.65 4.36 40.37
C PRO A 256 -23.21 3.31 41.39
N SER A 257 -23.54 3.58 42.65
CA SER A 257 -23.31 2.68 43.78
C SER A 257 -24.03 1.35 43.57
N TYR A 258 -23.28 0.29 43.27
CA TYR A 258 -23.79 -1.07 43.43
C TYR A 258 -23.78 -1.42 44.92
N GLN A 259 -24.97 -1.69 45.46
CA GLN A 259 -25.17 -2.23 46.80
C GLN A 259 -24.39 -3.54 46.95
N ALA A 260 -23.41 -3.54 47.84
CA ALA A 260 -22.69 -4.73 48.25
C ALA A 260 -23.60 -5.62 49.10
N GLY A 261 -23.88 -6.83 48.59
CA GLY A 261 -24.38 -7.93 49.41
C GLY A 261 -23.29 -8.48 50.33
N PRO A 262 -23.65 -9.21 51.40
CA PRO A 262 -22.72 -9.65 52.43
C PRO A 262 -21.72 -10.67 51.88
N SER A 263 -20.46 -10.27 51.81
CA SER A 263 -19.32 -11.11 51.46
C SER A 263 -18.85 -11.90 52.68
N SER A 264 -18.88 -13.23 52.57
CA SER A 264 -18.22 -14.15 53.49
C SER A 264 -16.71 -14.08 53.27
N TYR A 265 -15.97 -13.52 54.24
CA TYR A 265 -14.52 -13.53 54.24
C TYR A 265 -14.00 -14.95 54.48
N VAL A 266 -13.44 -15.57 53.45
CA VAL A 266 -12.52 -16.71 53.59
C VAL A 266 -11.12 -16.11 53.72
N ALA A 267 -10.51 -16.31 54.89
CA ALA A 267 -9.15 -15.89 55.18
C ALA A 267 -8.15 -16.77 54.42
N TYR A 268 -7.50 -16.22 53.40
CA TYR A 268 -6.32 -16.82 52.78
C TYR A 268 -5.07 -16.18 53.41
N ASN A 269 -4.45 -16.92 54.33
CA ASN A 269 -3.12 -16.63 54.85
C ASN A 269 -2.09 -17.33 53.94
N GLU A 270 -1.65 -16.67 52.88
CA GLU A 270 -0.33 -16.90 52.28
C GLU A 270 -0.06 -15.82 51.22
N ALA A 271 0.96 -15.00 51.47
CA ALA A 271 1.44 -14.04 50.50
C ALA A 271 2.30 -14.78 49.45
N PRO A 272 1.97 -14.74 48.15
CA PRO A 272 2.78 -15.34 47.11
C PRO A 272 4.08 -14.54 46.96
N THR A 273 5.21 -15.19 47.23
CA THR A 273 6.57 -14.69 46.98
C THR A 273 6.96 -14.86 45.52
N SER A 274 6.31 -14.15 44.60
CA SER A 274 6.90 -13.74 43.31
C SER A 274 5.84 -13.00 42.49
N GLU A 275 6.07 -11.72 42.29
CA GLU A 275 5.32 -10.91 41.33
C GLU A 275 5.90 -11.20 39.93
N GLU A 276 5.39 -12.24 39.27
CA GLU A 276 5.65 -12.50 37.84
C GLU A 276 4.81 -11.54 36.98
N GLY A 277 5.10 -10.25 37.11
CA GLY A 277 4.54 -9.19 36.29
C GLY A 277 5.25 -9.10 34.94
N TYR A 278 4.49 -9.39 33.88
CA TYR A 278 4.70 -8.97 32.49
C TYR A 278 6.14 -9.08 31.93
N GLY A 279 6.52 -10.29 31.49
CA GLY A 279 7.77 -10.55 30.75
C GLY A 279 8.91 -11.12 31.61
N GLY A 280 8.57 -11.84 32.68
CA GLY A 280 9.47 -12.41 33.69
C GLY A 280 10.44 -13.49 33.21
N GLY A 281 11.36 -13.15 32.31
CA GLY A 281 12.69 -13.74 32.30
C GLY A 281 13.61 -12.88 33.17
N SER A 282 14.50 -13.50 33.95
CA SER A 282 15.57 -12.79 34.65
C SER A 282 16.61 -12.29 33.64
N TRP A 283 16.26 -11.27 32.86
CA TRP A 283 17.19 -10.65 31.93
C TRP A 283 18.20 -9.85 32.74
N THR A 284 19.43 -10.34 32.76
CA THR A 284 20.53 -9.55 33.30
C THR A 284 20.82 -8.38 32.35
N HIS A 285 21.28 -7.25 32.89
CA HIS A 285 21.66 -6.07 32.09
C HIS A 285 22.68 -6.41 31.00
N GLN A 286 23.46 -7.48 31.22
CA GLN A 286 24.43 -8.03 30.28
C GLN A 286 23.76 -8.75 29.10
N GLN A 287 22.67 -9.49 29.31
CA GLN A 287 21.91 -10.12 28.22
C GLN A 287 21.22 -9.09 27.34
N ILE A 288 20.65 -8.02 27.93
CA ILE A 288 20.03 -6.94 27.16
C ILE A 288 21.08 -6.25 26.27
N SER A 289 22.27 -5.97 26.81
CA SER A 289 23.35 -5.36 26.04
C SER A 289 23.87 -6.26 24.92
N GLN A 290 23.87 -7.58 25.11
CA GLN A 290 24.26 -8.52 24.05
C GLN A 290 23.21 -8.61 22.95
N ASP A 291 21.93 -8.60 23.30
CA ASP A 291 20.82 -8.70 22.35
C ASP A 291 20.65 -7.42 21.51
N GLU A 292 20.85 -6.24 22.11
CA GLU A 292 20.92 -4.99 21.34
C GLU A 292 22.13 -4.97 20.40
N LYS A 293 23.27 -5.53 20.81
CA LYS A 293 24.49 -5.58 19.99
C LYS A 293 24.33 -6.52 18.78
N THR A 294 23.61 -7.63 18.91
CA THR A 294 23.32 -8.53 17.79
C THR A 294 22.36 -7.88 16.80
N LEU A 295 21.34 -7.16 17.27
CA LEU A 295 20.43 -6.41 16.41
C LEU A 295 21.15 -5.32 15.60
N LEU A 296 22.07 -4.58 16.21
CA LEU A 296 22.87 -3.57 15.51
C LEU A 296 23.75 -4.17 14.41
N ARG A 297 24.38 -5.32 14.67
CA ARG A 297 25.16 -6.03 13.64
C ARG A 297 24.29 -6.51 12.48
N GLN A 298 23.09 -6.98 12.77
CA GLN A 298 22.16 -7.43 11.74
C GLN A 298 21.68 -6.27 10.88
N GLN A 299 21.45 -5.10 11.49
CA GLN A 299 21.11 -3.88 10.76
C GLN A 299 22.28 -3.36 9.90
N GLU A 300 23.52 -3.39 10.40
CA GLU A 300 24.71 -3.05 9.59
C GLU A 300 24.89 -4.00 8.39
N GLN A 301 24.54 -5.28 8.57
CA GLN A 301 24.62 -6.29 7.51
C GLN A 301 23.52 -6.09 6.45
N ASP A 302 22.28 -5.82 6.88
CA ASP A 302 21.19 -5.49 5.97
C ASP A 302 21.47 -4.18 5.19
N ASP A 303 22.05 -3.16 5.84
CA ASP A 303 22.40 -1.89 5.16
C ASP A 303 23.56 -2.06 4.16
N SER A 304 24.47 -3.01 4.38
CA SER A 304 25.58 -3.30 3.46
C SER A 304 25.14 -4.13 2.25
N ASP A 305 24.09 -4.95 2.38
CA ASP A 305 23.52 -5.72 1.27
C ASP A 305 22.56 -4.89 0.37
N VAL A 306 22.10 -3.72 0.83
CA VAL A 306 21.14 -2.85 0.12
C VAL A 306 21.79 -1.79 -0.78
N LEU A 307 23.12 -1.71 -0.87
CA LEU A 307 23.78 -0.86 -1.88
C LEU A 307 23.93 -1.59 -3.23
N PRO A 308 23.07 -1.33 -4.22
CA PRO A 308 23.30 -1.85 -5.56
C PRO A 308 24.60 -1.27 -6.11
N ARG A 309 25.46 -2.16 -6.58
CA ARG A 309 26.63 -1.87 -7.41
C ARG A 309 26.14 -1.17 -8.69
N SER A 310 26.07 0.16 -8.64
CA SER A 310 25.77 1.03 -9.77
C SER A 310 26.88 0.91 -10.82
N SER A 311 26.69 0.03 -11.80
CA SER A 311 27.52 -0.04 -13.00
C SER A 311 26.92 0.82 -14.12
N SER A 312 27.77 1.68 -14.70
CA SER A 312 27.58 2.46 -15.94
C SER A 312 26.55 3.59 -15.87
N GLY A 313 26.76 4.80 -16.41
CA GLY A 313 27.81 5.34 -17.25
C GLY A 313 27.26 6.51 -18.06
N HIS A 314 27.54 7.75 -17.66
CA HIS A 314 27.43 9.03 -18.40
C HIS A 314 27.75 10.12 -17.35
N GLY A 315 28.67 11.07 -17.50
CA GLY A 315 29.10 11.81 -18.69
C GLY A 315 28.70 13.28 -18.46
N GLN A 316 29.68 14.15 -18.15
CA GLN A 316 29.60 15.63 -17.99
C GLN A 316 28.82 16.13 -16.75
N ASP A 317 29.24 17.12 -15.96
CA ASP A 317 30.33 18.10 -16.00
C ASP A 317 30.87 18.29 -14.57
N ARG A 318 32.19 18.43 -14.41
CA ARG A 318 32.82 18.74 -13.12
C ARG A 318 33.26 20.20 -13.10
N ASP A 319 32.71 20.96 -12.17
CA ASP A 319 33.27 22.22 -11.70
C ASP A 319 34.65 22.00 -11.08
N VAL A 320 35.60 22.78 -11.57
CA VAL A 320 36.99 22.85 -11.13
C VAL A 320 37.03 23.52 -9.76
N LYS A 321 37.38 22.74 -8.72
CA LYS A 321 37.87 23.28 -7.45
C LYS A 321 39.31 22.85 -7.26
N THR A 322 40.21 23.81 -7.39
CA THR A 322 41.66 23.67 -7.25
C THR A 322 42.03 23.19 -5.85
N SER A 323 42.79 22.11 -5.81
CA SER A 323 43.37 21.50 -4.61
C SER A 323 44.89 21.67 -4.66
N ALA A 324 45.41 22.75 -4.08
CA ALA A 324 46.81 22.82 -3.66
C ALA A 324 46.88 22.33 -2.21
N GLY A 325 47.40 21.12 -2.03
CA GLY A 325 47.71 20.48 -0.74
C GLY A 325 48.87 19.50 -0.94
N PRO A 326 49.72 19.30 0.08
CA PRO A 326 51.15 19.04 -0.07
C PRO A 326 51.52 17.60 -0.45
N PRO A 327 52.74 17.36 -0.97
CA PRO A 327 53.17 16.05 -1.43
C PRO A 327 53.47 15.13 -0.24
N ALA A 328 52.81 13.97 -0.20
CA ALA A 328 53.19 12.86 0.66
C ALA A 328 53.91 11.80 -0.18
N SER A 329 55.17 11.60 0.16
CA SER A 329 56.06 10.56 -0.30
C SER A 329 55.80 9.22 0.40
N HIS A 330 56.23 8.15 -0.27
CA HIS A 330 56.67 6.84 0.23
C HIS A 330 55.73 5.62 0.19
N GLU A 331 56.36 4.56 -0.35
CA GLU A 331 56.22 3.13 -0.11
C GLU A 331 54.86 2.47 -0.38
N VAL A 332 54.76 1.80 -1.53
CA VAL A 332 53.76 0.77 -1.80
C VAL A 332 54.35 -0.57 -1.35
N ASP A 333 53.79 -1.12 -0.28
CA ASP A 333 54.03 -2.49 0.18
C ASP A 333 53.11 -3.44 -0.62
N PRO A 334 53.64 -4.42 -1.39
CA PRO A 334 52.79 -5.33 -2.16
C PRO A 334 52.16 -6.40 -1.25
N LEU A 335 50.83 -6.36 -1.14
CA LEU A 335 50.02 -7.37 -0.45
C LEU A 335 50.23 -8.79 -1.04
N PRO A 336 50.17 -9.84 -0.21
CA PRO A 336 50.38 -11.22 -0.62
C PRO A 336 49.27 -11.75 -1.53
N GLN A 337 49.68 -12.34 -2.66
CA GLN A 337 48.81 -13.13 -3.53
C GLN A 337 48.50 -14.48 -2.87
N TYR A 338 47.23 -14.76 -2.63
CA TYR A 338 46.75 -16.11 -2.31
C TYR A 338 46.30 -16.79 -3.59
N SER A 339 46.97 -17.88 -3.94
CA SER A 339 46.59 -18.82 -4.99
C SER A 339 45.39 -19.66 -4.54
N PRO A 340 44.34 -19.82 -5.38
CA PRO A 340 43.24 -20.73 -5.08
C PRO A 340 43.68 -22.18 -5.31
N THR A 341 43.61 -22.96 -4.24
CA THR A 341 43.83 -24.41 -4.24
C THR A 341 42.66 -25.12 -4.92
N GLU A 342 43.03 -25.89 -5.93
CA GLU A 342 42.27 -26.97 -6.56
C GLU A 342 41.63 -27.89 -5.51
N SER A 343 40.32 -28.11 -5.58
CA SER A 343 39.65 -29.19 -4.84
C SER A 343 38.78 -30.01 -5.80
N SER A 344 39.35 -31.15 -6.14
CA SER A 344 38.77 -32.31 -6.79
C SER A 344 37.83 -33.06 -5.82
N GLU A 345 36.93 -33.85 -6.40
CA GLU A 345 36.10 -34.89 -5.76
C GLU A 345 34.89 -34.47 -4.91
N LEU A 346 33.69 -34.74 -5.44
CA LEU A 346 32.83 -35.80 -4.91
C LEU A 346 31.63 -36.08 -5.85
N ARG A 347 31.64 -37.32 -6.36
CA ARG A 347 30.55 -38.22 -6.79
C ARG A 347 29.23 -37.67 -7.33
#